data_AF-A0A349E4L9-F1
#
_entry.id   AF-A0A349E4L9-F1
#
_cell.length_a   1.000
_cell.length_b   1.000
_cell.length_c   1.000
_cell.angle_alpha   90.00
_cell.angle_beta   90.00
_cell.angle_gamma   90.00
#
_symmetry.space_group_name_H-M   'P 1'
#
loop_
_entity.id
_entity.type
_entity.pdbx_description
1 polymer ?
#
loop_
_entity_poly.entity_id
_entity_poly.type
_entity_poly.pdbx_seq_one_letter_code
_entity_poly.pdbx_strand_id
1 'polypeptide(L)'
;MRHNLLTTLILLLFAPYVMSQADQEFTVADLPDSLKSKADIVVLAKYRRYRGPCMPVRMKGGKMGRRWRMYYGFGIEQVLKGKVTPGIVKINTYSLPKNEANIVSKFEGYQMYWVFINPSEQTRKVFAEKYIRLNHSITPEEVVAILPAKTE
;
A
#
# COMPACT_ATOMS: atom_id res chain seq x y z
N MET A 1 47.84 -38.04 32.67
CA MET A 1 46.49 -38.56 32.41
C MET A 1 45.49 -37.43 32.57
N ARG A 2 44.61 -37.29 31.58
CA ARG A 2 43.30 -36.60 31.59
C ARG A 2 43.28 -35.07 31.45
N HIS A 3 43.11 -34.70 30.19
CA HIS A 3 42.31 -33.59 29.65
C HIS A 3 41.01 -33.30 30.42
N ASN A 4 40.54 -32.04 30.28
CA ASN A 4 39.17 -31.59 29.95
C ASN A 4 39.06 -30.13 30.46
N LEU A 5 39.25 -29.06 29.68
CA LEU A 5 38.51 -28.64 28.48
C LEU A 5 37.00 -28.79 28.67
N LEU A 6 36.43 -27.92 29.51
CA LEU A 6 34.99 -27.66 29.56
C LEU A 6 34.75 -26.28 28.95
N THR A 7 34.69 -26.33 27.63
CA THR A 7 34.32 -25.27 26.70
C THR A 7 32.92 -24.77 27.07
N THR A 8 32.83 -23.51 27.47
CA THR A 8 31.59 -22.76 27.62
C THR A 8 30.91 -22.61 26.26
N LEU A 9 29.94 -23.49 25.99
CA LEU A 9 29.10 -23.43 24.80
C LEU A 9 28.06 -22.31 24.97
N ILE A 10 28.43 -21.09 24.59
CA ILE A 10 27.48 -19.97 24.45
C ILE A 10 26.69 -20.23 23.16
N LEU A 11 25.52 -20.86 23.32
CA LEU A 11 24.48 -20.92 22.30
C LEU A 11 23.90 -19.50 22.13
N LEU A 12 24.57 -18.71 21.29
CA LEU A 12 24.00 -17.52 20.65
C LEU A 12 22.84 -18.00 19.77
N LEU A 13 21.65 -18.06 20.36
CA LEU A 13 20.37 -17.99 19.66
C LEU A 13 20.32 -16.64 18.95
N PHE A 14 20.92 -16.55 17.77
CA PHE A 14 20.53 -15.56 16.78
C PHE A 14 19.11 -15.93 16.34
N ALA A 15 18.12 -15.48 17.11
CA ALA A 15 16.80 -15.26 16.54
C ALA A 15 17.03 -14.31 15.36
N PRO A 16 16.71 -14.70 14.11
CA PRO A 16 16.66 -13.72 13.04
C PRO A 16 15.64 -12.68 13.50
N TYR A 17 16.10 -11.46 13.76
CA TYR A 17 15.21 -10.31 13.82
C TYR A 17 14.51 -10.30 12.46
N VAL A 18 13.30 -10.85 12.41
CA VAL A 18 12.36 -10.61 11.32
C VAL A 18 11.95 -9.16 11.49
N MET A 19 12.83 -8.25 11.07
CA MET A 19 12.47 -6.85 10.93
C MET A 19 11.37 -6.83 9.88
N SER A 20 10.20 -6.34 10.29
CA SER A 20 9.10 -6.12 9.37
C SER A 20 9.60 -5.26 8.22
N GLN A 21 9.60 -5.83 7.01
CA GLN A 21 10.09 -5.16 5.81
C GLN A 21 9.28 -3.88 5.50
N ALA A 22 8.11 -3.72 6.14
CA ALA A 22 7.18 -2.62 5.97
C ALA A 22 7.61 -1.27 6.57
N ASP A 23 8.63 -1.21 7.43
CA ASP A 23 9.12 0.06 8.02
C ASP A 23 10.39 0.60 7.32
N GLN A 24 10.98 -0.17 6.39
CA GLN A 24 12.12 0.26 5.59
C GLN A 24 11.64 1.03 4.36
N GLU A 25 12.24 2.17 4.05
CA GLU A 25 11.95 2.91 2.81
C GLU A 25 12.71 2.31 1.63
N PHE A 26 12.04 2.19 0.47
CA PHE A 26 12.59 1.54 -0.72
C PHE A 26 12.73 2.51 -1.91
N THR A 27 13.88 2.47 -2.58
CA THR A 27 14.01 2.98 -3.96
C THR A 27 13.57 1.90 -4.97
N VAL A 28 13.50 2.23 -6.26
CA VAL A 28 13.17 1.25 -7.32
C VAL A 28 14.14 0.07 -7.33
N ALA A 29 15.43 0.33 -7.12
CA ALA A 29 16.48 -0.69 -7.16
C ALA A 29 16.39 -1.67 -5.97
N ASP A 30 15.86 -1.20 -4.84
CA ASP A 30 15.74 -1.99 -3.60
C ASP A 30 14.48 -2.88 -3.59
N LEU A 31 13.58 -2.73 -4.56
CA LEU A 31 12.34 -3.50 -4.60
C LEU A 31 12.60 -5.00 -4.83
N PRO A 32 12.10 -5.88 -3.94
CA PRO A 32 12.29 -7.32 -4.09
C PRO A 32 11.75 -7.86 -5.42
N ASP A 33 12.58 -8.58 -6.17
CA ASP A 33 12.19 -9.21 -7.44
C ASP A 33 11.04 -10.21 -7.26
N SER A 34 10.97 -10.86 -6.09
CA SER A 34 9.88 -11.76 -5.72
C SER A 34 8.52 -11.06 -5.64
N LEU A 35 8.47 -9.78 -5.24
CA LEU A 35 7.24 -9.00 -5.22
C LEU A 35 6.92 -8.44 -6.61
N LYS A 36 7.92 -7.93 -7.34
CA LYS A 36 7.75 -7.42 -8.71
C LYS A 36 7.26 -8.50 -9.68
N SER A 37 7.69 -9.75 -9.50
CA SER A 37 7.24 -10.88 -10.32
C SER A 37 5.80 -11.31 -9.98
N LYS A 38 5.43 -11.33 -8.70
CA LYS A 38 4.09 -11.72 -8.22
C LYS A 38 2.99 -10.72 -8.54
N ALA A 39 3.33 -9.44 -8.70
CA ALA A 39 2.37 -8.38 -8.96
C ALA A 39 2.24 -8.08 -10.45
N ASP A 40 1.03 -8.05 -11.00
CA ASP A 40 0.78 -7.63 -12.38
C ASP A 40 1.03 -6.14 -12.60
N ILE A 41 0.74 -5.34 -11.57
CA ILE A 41 0.86 -3.88 -11.58
C ILE A 41 1.72 -3.44 -10.41
N VAL A 42 2.66 -2.53 -10.69
CA VAL A 42 3.50 -1.88 -9.67
C VAL A 42 3.52 -0.39 -9.95
N VAL A 43 3.10 0.40 -8.97
CA VAL A 43 3.02 1.86 -9.08
C VAL A 43 3.69 2.54 -7.89
N LEU A 44 4.33 3.68 -8.15
CA LEU A 44 4.68 4.65 -7.13
C LEU A 44 3.50 5.59 -6.95
N ALA A 45 3.01 5.71 -5.72
CA ALA A 45 1.83 6.51 -5.48
C ALA A 45 1.87 7.24 -4.14
N LYS A 46 1.36 8.47 -4.13
CA LYS A 46 1.26 9.33 -2.95
C LYS A 46 -0.05 9.09 -2.23
N TYR A 47 -0.01 8.73 -0.95
CA TYR A 47 -1.22 8.61 -0.14
C TYR A 47 -1.75 9.99 0.23
N ARG A 48 -2.95 10.35 -0.23
CA ARG A 48 -3.54 11.66 0.08
C ARG A 48 -5.06 11.63 0.05
N ARG A 49 -5.64 12.75 0.48
CA ARG A 49 -7.08 12.97 0.54
C ARG A 49 -7.57 13.67 -0.73
N TYR A 50 -8.66 13.19 -1.29
CA TYR A 50 -9.29 13.70 -2.51
C TYR A 50 -10.71 14.19 -2.26
N ARG A 51 -11.11 15.24 -2.97
CA ARG A 51 -12.51 15.67 -3.05
C ARG A 51 -13.19 14.85 -4.15
N GLY A 52 -14.23 14.11 -3.79
CA GLY A 52 -15.14 13.53 -4.76
C GLY A 52 -16.36 14.43 -4.99
N PRO A 53 -17.49 13.88 -5.43
CA PRO A 53 -18.68 14.67 -5.72
C PRO A 53 -19.20 15.45 -4.50
N CYS A 54 -19.75 16.63 -4.76
CA CYS A 54 -20.47 17.42 -3.77
C CYS A 54 -21.90 16.89 -3.63
N MET A 55 -22.28 16.47 -2.42
CA MET A 55 -23.58 15.84 -2.17
C MET A 55 -24.43 16.74 -1.25
N PRO A 56 -25.77 16.75 -1.42
CA PRO A 56 -26.67 17.39 -0.48
C PRO A 56 -26.62 16.66 0.88
N VAL A 57 -26.58 17.42 1.97
CA VAL A 57 -26.58 16.86 3.34
C VAL A 57 -27.49 17.67 4.25
N ARG A 58 -28.19 17.01 5.17
CA ARG A 58 -28.95 17.69 6.23
C ARG A 58 -27.98 18.31 7.25
N MET A 59 -28.11 19.61 7.46
CA MET A 59 -27.38 20.35 8.49
C MET A 59 -28.19 20.39 9.80
N LYS A 60 -27.53 20.80 10.90
CA LYS A 60 -28.21 21.02 12.18
C LYS A 60 -29.35 22.02 11.98
N GLY A 61 -30.56 21.67 12.46
CA GLY A 61 -31.78 22.48 12.25
C GLY A 61 -32.55 22.19 10.96
N GLY A 62 -32.27 21.08 10.26
CA GLY A 62 -33.11 20.59 9.15
C GLY A 62 -32.88 21.26 7.78
N LYS A 63 -32.04 22.30 7.72
CA LYS A 63 -31.67 22.96 6.46
C LYS A 63 -30.83 22.03 5.57
N MET A 64 -31.05 22.12 4.25
CA MET A 64 -30.24 21.41 3.26
C MET A 64 -28.97 22.19 2.97
N GLY A 65 -27.82 21.56 3.20
CA GLY A 65 -26.50 22.07 2.84
C GLY A 65 -25.85 21.23 1.75
N ARG A 66 -24.62 21.60 1.37
CA ARG A 66 -23.77 20.85 0.44
C ARG A 66 -22.46 20.48 1.13
N ARG A 67 -22.00 19.25 0.95
CA ARG A 67 -20.72 18.79 1.49
C ARG A 67 -19.97 17.98 0.45
N TRP A 68 -18.69 18.31 0.29
CA TRP A 68 -17.76 17.50 -0.49
C TRP A 68 -17.54 16.16 0.22
N ARG A 69 -17.79 15.06 -0.49
CA ARG A 69 -17.37 13.76 0.01
C ARG A 69 -15.86 13.64 -0.14
N MET A 70 -15.19 13.27 0.94
CA MET A 70 -13.75 13.15 0.96
C MET A 70 -13.37 11.68 0.89
N TYR A 71 -12.41 11.37 0.03
CA TYR A 71 -11.89 10.02 -0.18
C TYR A 71 -10.41 10.00 0.17
N TYR A 72 -9.91 8.87 0.67
CA TYR A 72 -8.48 8.64 0.83
C TYR A 72 -8.05 7.60 -0.20
N GLY A 73 -6.86 7.78 -0.76
CA GLY A 73 -6.33 6.87 -1.76
C GLY A 73 -4.91 7.23 -2.16
N PHE A 74 -4.39 6.47 -3.11
CA PHE A 74 -3.04 6.57 -3.63
C PHE A 74 -3.09 7.25 -5.00
N GLY A 75 -2.53 8.45 -5.10
CA GLY A 75 -2.36 9.15 -6.36
C GLY A 75 -1.16 8.61 -7.09
N ILE A 76 -1.37 8.06 -8.28
CA ILE A 76 -0.28 7.47 -9.05
C ILE A 76 0.60 8.59 -9.58
N GLU A 77 1.87 8.55 -9.20
CA GLU A 77 2.90 9.46 -9.70
C GLU A 77 3.72 8.77 -10.80
N GLN A 78 3.95 7.45 -10.69
CA GLN A 78 4.67 6.66 -11.69
C GLN A 78 4.13 5.23 -11.78
N VAL A 79 4.07 4.69 -12.99
CA VAL A 79 3.79 3.27 -13.23
C VAL A 79 5.10 2.57 -13.60
N LEU A 80 5.52 1.61 -12.78
CA LEU A 80 6.72 0.81 -13.03
C LEU A 80 6.41 -0.45 -13.83
N LYS A 81 5.25 -1.08 -13.57
CA LYS A 81 4.80 -2.30 -14.24
C LYS A 81 3.29 -2.26 -14.48
N GLY A 82 2.87 -2.78 -15.63
CA GLY A 82 1.47 -2.91 -16.01
C GLY A 82 0.86 -1.62 -16.57
N LYS A 83 -0.47 -1.57 -16.63
CA LYS A 83 -1.21 -0.42 -17.21
C LYS A 83 -2.29 0.05 -16.25
N VAL A 84 -2.21 1.33 -15.87
CA VAL A 84 -3.24 2.03 -15.09
C VAL A 84 -3.48 3.39 -15.72
N THR A 85 -4.69 3.62 -16.22
CA THR A 85 -5.10 4.91 -16.83
C THR A 85 -5.56 5.94 -15.79
N PRO A 86 -6.36 5.57 -14.76
CA PRO A 86 -6.72 6.52 -13.72
C PRO A 86 -5.50 6.98 -12.92
N GLY A 87 -5.38 8.28 -12.65
CA GLY A 87 -4.31 8.82 -11.80
C GLY A 87 -4.48 8.57 -10.30
N ILE A 88 -5.52 7.83 -9.88
CA ILE A 88 -5.81 7.53 -8.47
C ILE A 88 -6.29 6.09 -8.36
N VAL A 89 -5.72 5.36 -7.40
CA VAL A 89 -6.23 4.08 -6.93
C VAL A 89 -6.66 4.18 -5.48
N LYS A 90 -7.81 3.62 -5.17
CA LYS A 90 -8.37 3.62 -3.82
C LYS A 90 -8.27 2.22 -3.25
N ILE A 91 -7.65 2.11 -2.09
CA ILE A 91 -7.54 0.87 -1.31
C ILE A 91 -8.22 1.15 0.02
N ASN A 92 -9.03 0.21 0.51
CA ASN A 92 -9.59 0.33 1.84
C ASN A 92 -8.51 -0.05 2.87
N THR A 93 -7.77 0.94 3.36
CA THR A 93 -6.65 0.72 4.28
C THR A 93 -7.08 0.13 5.62
N TYR A 94 -8.35 0.25 6.01
CA TYR A 94 -8.87 -0.34 7.25
C TYR A 94 -9.06 -1.86 7.16
N SER A 95 -9.28 -2.41 5.96
CA SER A 95 -9.45 -3.85 5.73
C SER A 95 -8.16 -4.55 5.34
N LEU A 96 -7.04 -3.83 5.23
CA LEU A 96 -5.76 -4.44 4.99
C LEU A 96 -5.29 -5.24 6.22
N PRO A 97 -4.65 -6.40 6.01
CA PRO A 97 -4.11 -7.19 7.11
C PRO A 97 -2.92 -6.46 7.73
N LYS A 98 -3.05 -6.09 9.00
CA LYS A 98 -2.08 -5.22 9.71
C LYS A 98 -0.80 -5.93 10.15
N ASN A 99 -0.78 -7.26 10.09
CA ASN A 99 0.31 -8.10 10.58
C ASN A 99 1.09 -8.76 9.44
N GLU A 100 0.87 -8.37 8.19
CA GLU A 100 1.62 -8.87 7.05
C GLU A 100 2.92 -8.08 6.85
N ALA A 101 4.03 -8.78 6.73
CA ALA A 101 5.37 -8.17 6.61
C ALA A 101 5.53 -7.24 5.40
N ASN A 102 4.68 -7.39 4.37
CA ASN A 102 4.76 -6.65 3.12
C ASN A 102 3.70 -5.53 3.02
N ILE A 103 2.96 -5.26 4.09
CA ILE A 103 1.94 -4.21 4.11
C ILE A 103 2.21 -3.30 5.29
N VAL A 104 2.41 -2.01 5.01
CA VAL A 104 2.58 -1.01 6.06
C VAL A 104 1.34 -0.93 6.96
N SER A 105 1.58 -0.92 8.26
CA SER A 105 0.51 -0.94 9.28
C SER A 105 -0.25 0.38 9.39
N LYS A 106 0.38 1.49 8.97
CA LYS A 106 -0.16 2.85 9.02
C LYS A 106 0.28 3.63 7.78
N PHE A 107 -0.63 4.46 7.28
CA PHE A 107 -0.38 5.31 6.11
C PHE A 107 -0.32 6.77 6.54
N GLU A 108 0.79 7.43 6.23
CA GLU A 108 1.01 8.85 6.46
C GLU A 108 0.57 9.68 5.26
N GLY A 109 -0.04 10.83 5.55
CA GLY A 109 -0.48 11.74 4.50
C GLY A 109 0.70 12.31 3.73
N TYR A 110 0.57 12.36 2.40
CA TYR A 110 1.57 12.84 1.45
C TYR A 110 2.86 12.01 1.35
N GLN A 111 2.96 10.88 2.07
CA GLN A 111 4.05 9.93 1.89
C GLN A 111 3.87 9.13 0.58
N MET A 112 5.00 8.78 -0.03
CA MET A 112 5.08 7.97 -1.23
C MET A 112 5.16 6.49 -0.86
N TYR A 113 4.46 5.65 -1.62
CA TYR A 113 4.44 4.21 -1.42
C TYR A 113 4.56 3.48 -2.75
N TRP A 114 5.27 2.35 -2.72
CA TRP A 114 5.19 1.34 -3.76
C TRP A 114 3.99 0.46 -3.51
N VAL A 115 3.06 0.44 -4.46
CA VAL A 115 1.81 -0.32 -4.37
C VAL A 115 1.83 -1.42 -5.42
N PHE A 116 1.73 -2.67 -4.95
CA PHE A 116 1.78 -3.88 -5.77
C PHE A 116 0.39 -4.50 -5.86
N ILE A 117 -0.13 -4.67 -7.07
CA ILE A 117 -1.53 -5.02 -7.31
C ILE A 117 -1.64 -6.19 -8.29
N ASN A 118 -2.46 -7.17 -7.94
CA ASN A 118 -2.99 -8.20 -8.83
C ASN A 118 -4.48 -7.91 -9.07
N PRO A 119 -4.81 -7.16 -10.14
CA PRO A 119 -6.17 -6.70 -10.34
C PRO A 119 -7.07 -7.85 -10.78
N SER A 120 -8.25 -7.91 -10.16
CA SER A 120 -9.41 -8.67 -10.64
C SER A 120 -9.85 -8.15 -12.01
N GLU A 121 -10.70 -8.93 -12.69
CA GLU A 121 -11.28 -8.49 -13.97
C GLU A 121 -12.02 -7.15 -13.85
N GLN A 122 -12.74 -6.93 -12.75
CA GLN A 122 -13.43 -5.67 -12.50
C GLN A 122 -12.44 -4.50 -12.32
N THR A 123 -11.40 -4.68 -11.52
CA THR A 123 -10.37 -3.65 -11.33
C THR A 123 -9.61 -3.35 -12.63
N ARG A 124 -9.34 -4.37 -13.47
CA ARG A 124 -8.75 -4.15 -14.81
C ARG A 124 -9.62 -3.28 -15.70
N LYS A 125 -10.94 -3.51 -15.70
CA LYS A 125 -11.90 -2.67 -16.44
C LYS A 125 -11.80 -1.22 -15.97
N VAL A 126 -11.80 -0.99 -14.65
CA VAL A 126 -11.65 0.36 -14.08
C VAL A 126 -10.31 0.99 -14.43
N PHE A 127 -9.22 0.22 -14.42
CA PHE A 127 -7.89 0.71 -14.79
C PHE A 127 -7.74 1.06 -16.27
N ALA A 128 -8.61 0.54 -17.14
CA ALA A 128 -8.66 0.91 -18.55
C ALA A 128 -9.48 2.17 -18.81
N GLU A 129 -10.26 2.66 -17.83
CA GLU A 129 -11.09 3.84 -18.00
C GLU A 129 -10.29 5.14 -17.91
N LYS A 130 -10.67 6.13 -18.73
CA LYS A 130 -10.06 7.45 -18.74
C LYS A 130 -10.37 8.26 -17.47
N TYR A 131 -11.55 8.04 -16.87
CA TYR A 131 -12.04 8.83 -15.74
C TYR A 131 -11.88 8.07 -14.43
N ILE A 132 -11.50 8.80 -13.38
CA ILE A 132 -11.30 8.23 -12.04
C ILE A 132 -12.64 7.85 -11.43
N ARG A 133 -12.79 6.56 -11.09
CA ARG A 133 -13.94 6.04 -10.33
C ARG A 133 -13.63 5.97 -8.84
N LEU A 134 -13.87 7.07 -8.11
CA LEU A 134 -13.60 7.16 -6.65
C LEU A 134 -14.48 6.22 -5.79
N ASN A 135 -15.55 5.66 -6.36
CA ASN A 135 -16.39 4.65 -5.71
C ASN A 135 -15.77 3.26 -5.75
N HIS A 136 -15.01 2.91 -6.80
CA HIS A 136 -14.30 1.64 -6.88
C HIS A 136 -13.14 1.63 -5.88
N SER A 137 -13.01 0.53 -5.15
CA SER A 137 -11.87 0.28 -4.28
C SER A 137 -11.27 -1.06 -4.68
N ILE A 138 -9.94 -1.11 -4.76
CA ILE A 138 -9.19 -2.35 -4.82
C ILE A 138 -9.39 -3.08 -3.50
N THR A 139 -9.70 -4.38 -3.59
CA THR A 139 -9.91 -5.25 -2.45
C THR A 139 -8.58 -5.67 -1.82
N PRO A 140 -8.54 -6.02 -0.51
CA PRO A 140 -7.31 -6.47 0.13
C PRO A 140 -6.64 -7.66 -0.59
N GLU A 141 -7.43 -8.56 -1.16
CA GLU A 141 -6.94 -9.77 -1.85
C GLU A 141 -6.23 -9.43 -3.17
N GLU A 142 -6.53 -8.29 -3.76
CA GLU A 142 -5.85 -7.78 -4.96
C GLU A 142 -4.54 -7.05 -4.61
N VAL A 143 -4.25 -6.79 -3.34
CA VAL A 143 -3.03 -6.11 -2.89
C VAL A 143 -1.98 -7.16 -2.52
N VAL A 144 -0.84 -7.10 -3.20
CA VAL A 144 0.30 -8.00 -2.94
C VAL A 144 1.22 -7.44 -1.86
N ALA A 145 1.46 -6.13 -1.90
CA ALA A 145 2.33 -5.42 -0.98
C ALA A 145 2.07 -3.92 -1.05
N ILE A 146 2.30 -3.22 0.06
CA ILE A 146 2.42 -1.76 0.11
C ILE A 146 3.61 -1.39 0.99
N LEU A 147 4.64 -0.86 0.36
CA LEU A 147 5.92 -0.54 1.00
C LEU A 147 6.16 0.98 0.95
N PRO A 148 6.69 1.60 2.01
CA PRO A 148 7.03 3.02 1.97
C PRO A 148 8.18 3.24 0.98
N ALA A 149 8.04 4.27 0.15
CA ALA A 149 9.05 4.63 -0.84
C ALA A 149 9.96 5.73 -0.27
N LYS A 150 11.25 5.63 -0.56
CA LYS A 150 12.20 6.67 -0.21
C LYS A 150 11.91 7.91 -1.06
N THR A 151 11.95 9.08 -0.42
CA THR A 151 11.89 10.35 -1.16
C THR A 151 13.30 10.62 -1.69
N GLU A 152 13.48 10.61 -3.01
CA GLU A 152 14.74 11.02 -3.66
C GLU A 152 15.02 12.52 -3.51
#